data_AF-A0A7G9RZD4-F1
#
_entry.id   AF-A0A7G9RZD4-F1
#
_cell.length_a   1.000
_cell.length_b   1.000
_cell.length_c   1.000
_cell.angle_alpha   90.00
_cell.angle_beta   90.00
_cell.angle_gamma   90.00
#
_symmetry.space_group_name_H-M   'P 1'
#
loop_
_entity.id
_entity.type
_entity.pdbx_description
1 polymer ?
#
loop_
_entity_poly.entity_id
_entity_poly.type
_entity_poly.pdbx_seq_one_letter_code
_entity_poly.pdbx_strand_id
1 'polypeptide(L)'
;MNNYQEKSSIFGLEEKTVAIILWIISILTASSNGGFTIIAIALAVLLFEKKSSFVRNHASQLLALSLVIFVVNIILSAVLGISFSLFYWNSITGLFASATSSIIMLAYSVLKFALNILGLVRAAKYEKCTLPIIGYWGQALESMIKPI
;
A
#
# COMPACT_ATOMS: atom_id res chain seq x y z
N MET A 1 -10.48 30.92 -7.52
CA MET A 1 -10.99 29.80 -6.70
C MET A 1 -10.19 29.79 -5.42
N ASN A 2 -10.83 29.95 -4.27
CA ASN A 2 -10.17 30.07 -2.97
C ASN A 2 -9.47 28.76 -2.61
N ASN A 3 -8.14 28.72 -2.81
CA ASN A 3 -7.27 27.67 -2.29
C ASN A 3 -7.11 27.88 -0.78
N TYR A 4 -8.09 27.46 0.01
CA TYR A 4 -7.81 27.15 1.40
C TYR A 4 -6.95 25.89 1.40
N GLN A 5 -5.63 26.07 1.36
CA GLN A 5 -4.68 25.05 1.76
C GLN A 5 -4.94 24.77 3.24
N GLU A 6 -5.84 23.82 3.51
CA GLU A 6 -6.04 23.34 4.87
C GLU A 6 -4.72 22.71 5.34
N LYS A 7 -4.36 23.03 6.59
CA LYS A 7 -3.14 22.54 7.21
C LYS A 7 -3.45 21.23 7.91
N SER A 8 -2.70 20.20 7.54
CA SER A 8 -2.69 18.92 8.23
C SER A 8 -2.30 19.11 9.70
N SER A 9 -2.87 18.28 10.56
CA SER A 9 -2.50 18.23 11.98
C SER A 9 -1.07 17.72 12.16
N ILE A 10 -0.54 17.03 11.15
CA ILE A 10 0.79 16.46 11.12
C ILE A 10 1.78 17.53 10.67
N PHE A 11 2.59 17.98 11.63
CA PHE A 11 3.65 19.00 11.46
C PHE A 11 3.17 20.36 10.89
N GLY A 12 1.86 20.62 10.85
CA GLY A 12 1.29 21.85 10.28
C GLY A 12 1.53 22.01 8.78
N LEU A 13 1.86 20.91 8.09
CA LEU A 13 2.18 20.87 6.67
C LEU A 13 0.92 21.00 5.81
N GLU A 14 1.11 21.36 4.55
CA GLU A 14 0.03 21.29 3.55
C GLU A 14 -0.41 19.84 3.38
N GLU A 15 -1.72 19.60 3.42
CA GLU A 15 -2.32 18.27 3.31
C GLU A 15 -1.89 17.51 2.06
N LYS A 16 -1.73 18.22 0.95
CA LYS A 16 -1.21 17.69 -0.30
C LYS A 16 0.18 17.08 -0.11
N THR A 17 1.06 17.82 0.54
CA THR A 17 2.46 17.44 0.75
C THR A 17 2.54 16.20 1.64
N VAL A 18 1.74 16.14 2.72
CA VAL A 18 1.68 14.96 3.60
C VAL A 18 1.19 13.73 2.83
N ALA A 19 0.14 13.88 2.03
CA ALA A 19 -0.39 12.80 1.21
C ALA A 19 0.62 12.28 0.16
N ILE A 20 1.34 13.18 -0.52
CA ILE A 20 2.40 12.81 -1.48
C ILE A 20 3.53 12.07 -0.76
N ILE A 21 3.99 12.58 0.39
CA ILE A 21 5.06 11.97 1.17
C ILE A 21 4.68 10.54 1.59
N LEU A 22 3.43 10.31 2.03
CA LEU A 22 2.95 8.97 2.38
C LEU A 22 3.11 7.96 1.25
N TRP A 23 2.71 8.33 0.03
CA TRP A 23 2.83 7.46 -1.14
C TRP A 23 4.28 7.28 -1.59
N ILE A 24 5.12 8.32 -1.50
CA ILE A 24 6.55 8.20 -1.79
C ILE A 24 7.21 7.22 -0.81
N ILE A 25 6.95 7.35 0.49
CA ILE A 25 7.48 6.42 1.51
C ILE A 25 6.99 5.00 1.21
N SER A 26 5.72 4.83 0.82
CA SER A 26 5.18 3.52 0.43
C SER A 26 5.94 2.91 -0.75
N ILE A 27 6.21 3.69 -1.79
CA ILE A 27 6.96 3.22 -2.97
C ILE A 27 8.39 2.84 -2.59
N LEU A 28 9.07 3.66 -1.78
CA LEU A 28 10.44 3.40 -1.33
C LEU A 28 10.53 2.17 -0.42
N THR A 29 9.50 1.92 0.38
CA THR A 29 9.46 0.77 1.30
C THR A 29 8.97 -0.52 0.62
N ALA A 30 8.22 -0.43 -0.48
CA ALA A 30 7.66 -1.57 -1.22
C ALA A 30 8.70 -2.56 -1.77
N SER A 31 9.95 -2.13 -1.97
CA SER A 31 11.07 -2.95 -2.44
C SER A 31 11.83 -3.65 -1.31
N SER A 32 11.52 -3.32 -0.05
CA SER A 32 12.13 -3.92 1.14
C SER A 32 11.12 -4.80 1.89
N ASN A 33 11.58 -5.60 2.86
CA ASN A 33 10.70 -6.25 3.85
C ASN A 33 9.93 -5.26 4.76
N GLY A 34 9.97 -3.95 4.47
CA GLY A 34 9.32 -2.86 5.20
C GLY A 34 7.79 -2.80 5.10
N GLY A 35 7.12 -3.89 4.72
CA GLY A 35 5.65 -3.95 4.69
C GLY A 35 5.01 -3.61 6.05
N PHE A 36 5.65 -3.98 7.15
CA PHE A 36 5.20 -3.58 8.49
C PHE A 36 5.42 -2.09 8.79
N THR A 37 6.52 -1.52 8.29
CA THR A 37 6.84 -0.11 8.49
C THR A 37 5.78 0.78 7.87
N ILE A 38 5.36 0.49 6.64
CA ILE A 38 4.34 1.30 5.97
C ILE A 38 2.96 1.17 6.63
N ILE A 39 2.61 -0.03 7.13
CA ILE A 39 1.39 -0.24 7.92
C ILE A 39 1.43 0.62 9.19
N ALA A 40 2.55 0.61 9.92
CA ALA A 40 2.70 1.40 11.14
C ALA A 40 2.61 2.91 10.87
N ILE A 41 3.26 3.39 9.80
CA ILE A 41 3.22 4.80 9.40
C ILE A 41 1.79 5.19 9.01
N ALA A 42 1.12 4.42 8.16
CA ALA A 42 -0.24 4.71 7.72
C ALA A 42 -1.24 4.71 8.90
N LEU A 43 -1.08 3.78 9.83
CA LEU A 43 -1.88 3.74 11.06
C LEU A 43 -1.61 4.94 11.96
N ALA A 44 -0.34 5.30 12.18
CA ALA A 44 0.02 6.47 12.98
C ALA A 44 -0.59 7.75 12.39
N VAL A 45 -0.49 7.94 11.07
CA VAL A 45 -1.11 9.08 10.38
C VAL A 45 -2.63 9.09 10.60
N LEU A 46 -3.31 7.95 10.48
CA LEU A 46 -4.74 7.85 10.70
C LEU A 46 -5.17 8.21 12.14
N LEU A 47 -4.34 7.85 13.13
CA LEU A 47 -4.62 8.13 14.53
C LEU A 47 -4.34 9.60 14.91
N PHE A 48 -3.30 10.21 14.33
CA PHE A 48 -2.89 11.57 14.69
C PHE A 48 -3.48 12.67 13.81
N GLU A 49 -3.90 12.36 12.58
CA GLU A 49 -4.55 13.36 11.72
C GLU A 49 -6.00 13.59 12.15
N LYS A 50 -6.29 14.81 12.64
CA LYS A 50 -7.63 15.21 13.13
C LYS A 50 -8.39 16.12 12.19
N LYS A 51 -7.67 16.88 11.36
CA LYS A 51 -8.22 18.02 10.61
C LYS A 51 -8.54 17.62 9.17
N SER A 52 -7.59 16.95 8.51
CA SER A 52 -7.70 16.66 7.09
C SER A 52 -8.44 15.36 6.81
N SER A 53 -9.64 15.46 6.23
CA SER A 53 -10.29 14.28 5.64
C SER A 53 -9.51 13.73 4.43
N PHE A 54 -8.77 14.58 3.72
CA PHE A 54 -7.99 14.20 2.55
C PHE A 54 -6.80 13.31 2.92
N VAL A 55 -6.00 13.72 3.90
CA VAL A 55 -4.84 12.95 4.39
C VAL A 55 -5.30 11.66 5.05
N ARG A 56 -6.38 11.70 5.87
CA ARG A 56 -6.95 10.48 6.48
C ARG A 56 -7.41 9.47 5.43
N ASN A 57 -8.05 9.95 4.36
CA ASN A 57 -8.45 9.09 3.24
C ASN A 57 -7.25 8.46 2.51
N HIS A 58 -6.16 9.20 2.31
CA HIS A 58 -4.95 8.61 1.69
C HIS A 58 -4.27 7.61 2.61
N ALA A 59 -4.17 7.91 3.90
CA ALA A 59 -3.62 7.01 4.90
C ALA A 59 -4.45 5.74 5.04
N SER A 60 -5.79 5.81 4.99
CA SER A 60 -6.66 4.64 5.06
C SER A 60 -6.57 3.74 3.84
N GLN A 61 -6.51 4.32 2.64
CA GLN A 61 -6.31 3.56 1.41
C GLN A 61 -4.93 2.92 1.37
N LEU A 62 -3.90 3.63 1.83
CA LEU A 62 -2.55 3.10 1.95
C LEU A 62 -2.48 1.97 2.97
N LEU A 63 -3.15 2.10 4.12
CA LEU A 63 -3.26 1.06 5.14
C LEU A 63 -3.96 -0.18 4.57
N ALA A 64 -5.11 -0.01 3.90
CA ALA A 64 -5.83 -1.09 3.24
C ALA A 64 -4.97 -1.82 2.21
N LEU A 65 -4.31 -1.05 1.32
CA LEU A 65 -3.40 -1.61 0.32
C LEU A 65 -2.29 -2.43 0.96
N SER A 66 -1.67 -1.88 2.00
CA SER A 66 -0.53 -2.52 2.68
C SER A 66 -0.96 -3.81 3.39
N LEU A 67 -2.13 -3.83 4.04
CA LEU A 67 -2.69 -5.04 4.65
C LEU A 67 -3.03 -6.11 3.60
N VAL A 68 -3.64 -5.73 2.49
CA VAL A 68 -3.95 -6.67 1.39
C VAL A 68 -2.66 -7.23 0.79
N ILE A 69 -1.66 -6.38 0.53
CA ILE A 69 -0.34 -6.81 0.07
C ILE A 69 0.30 -7.79 1.05
N PHE A 70 0.23 -7.51 2.35
CA PHE A 70 0.76 -8.37 3.39
C PHE A 70 0.11 -9.77 3.38
N VAL A 71 -1.22 -9.83 3.32
CA VAL A 71 -1.96 -11.11 3.25
C VAL A 71 -1.62 -11.87 1.95
N VAL A 72 -1.59 -11.19 0.81
CA VAL A 72 -1.26 -11.82 -0.48
C VAL A 72 0.19 -12.35 -0.48
N ASN A 73 1.13 -11.63 0.12
CA ASN A 73 2.52 -12.11 0.27
C ASN A 73 2.57 -13.41 1.08
N ILE A 74 1.86 -13.51 2.21
CA ILE A 74 1.81 -14.74 3.01
C ILE A 74 1.28 -15.91 2.17
N ILE A 75 0.17 -15.68 1.45
CA ILE A 75 -0.45 -16.71 0.61
C ILE A 75 0.51 -17.14 -0.51
N LEU A 76 1.12 -16.19 -1.23
CA LEU A 76 2.07 -16.48 -2.30
C LEU A 76 3.29 -17.22 -1.78
N SER A 77 3.87 -16.80 -0.65
CA SER A 77 5.01 -17.50 -0.04
C SER A 77 4.66 -18.93 0.36
N ALA A 78 3.47 -19.17 0.91
CA ALA A 78 3.02 -20.52 1.26
C ALA A 78 2.82 -21.39 0.01
N VAL A 79 2.10 -20.88 -0.99
CA VAL A 79 1.79 -21.62 -2.23
C VAL A 79 3.07 -21.93 -3.01
N LEU A 80 3.94 -20.93 -3.20
CA LEU A 80 5.19 -21.10 -3.91
C LEU A 80 6.15 -21.99 -3.12
N GLY A 81 6.21 -21.84 -1.79
CA GLY A 81 7.04 -22.68 -0.93
C GLY A 81 6.67 -24.16 -0.99
N ILE A 82 5.37 -24.48 -0.96
CA ILE A 82 4.86 -25.84 -1.12
C ILE A 82 5.13 -26.36 -2.54
N SER A 83 4.93 -25.52 -3.56
CA SER A 83 5.20 -25.92 -4.94
C SER A 83 6.68 -26.26 -5.13
N PHE A 84 7.58 -25.43 -4.58
CA PHE A 84 9.01 -25.73 -4.62
C PHE A 84 9.35 -27.04 -3.91
N SER A 85 8.84 -27.28 -2.70
CA SER A 85 9.15 -28.50 -1.97
C SER A 85 8.69 -29.78 -2.67
N LEU A 86 7.58 -29.73 -3.42
CA LEU A 86 7.05 -30.87 -4.16
C LEU A 86 7.78 -31.15 -5.48
N PHE A 87 8.36 -30.13 -6.14
CA PHE A 87 8.95 -30.26 -7.48
C PHE A 87 10.48 -30.21 -7.52
N TYR A 88 11.16 -29.94 -6.39
CA TYR A 88 12.62 -29.80 -6.34
C TYR A 88 13.39 -31.14 -6.45
N TRP A 89 12.71 -32.27 -6.32
CA TRP A 89 13.36 -33.59 -6.40
C TRP A 89 13.92 -33.92 -7.79
N ASN A 90 13.46 -33.22 -8.84
CA ASN A 90 13.98 -33.34 -10.20
C ASN A 90 14.40 -31.96 -10.73
N SER A 91 15.64 -31.85 -11.21
CA SER A 91 16.26 -30.59 -11.65
C SER A 91 15.50 -29.90 -12.78
N ILE A 92 14.85 -30.66 -13.68
CA ILE A 92 14.06 -30.11 -14.78
C ILE A 92 12.77 -29.49 -14.23
N THR A 93 12.03 -30.22 -13.39
CA THR A 93 10.78 -29.70 -12.80
C THR A 93 11.04 -28.54 -11.84
N GLY A 94 12.16 -28.54 -11.12
CA GLY A 94 12.59 -27.41 -10.28
C GLY A 94 12.92 -26.15 -11.08
N LEU A 95 13.54 -26.29 -12.26
CA LEU A 95 13.80 -25.18 -13.18
C LEU A 95 12.49 -24.54 -13.68
N PHE A 96 11.53 -25.36 -14.13
CA PHE A 96 10.23 -24.84 -14.55
C PHE A 96 9.46 -24.17 -13.40
N ALA A 97 9.41 -24.80 -12.22
CA ALA A 97 8.76 -24.24 -11.04
C ALA A 97 9.36 -22.87 -10.64
N SER A 98 10.70 -22.75 -10.67
CA SER A 98 11.37 -21.49 -10.35
C SER A 98 11.14 -20.38 -11.39
N ALA A 99 11.18 -20.71 -12.68
CA ALA A 99 10.86 -19.76 -13.74
C ALA A 99 9.41 -19.25 -13.63
N THR A 100 8.45 -20.15 -13.44
CA THR A 100 7.03 -19.78 -13.28
C THR A 100 6.81 -18.92 -12.04
N SER A 101 7.42 -19.28 -10.90
CA SER A 101 7.32 -18.48 -9.67
C SER A 101 7.87 -17.06 -9.86
N SER A 102 8.97 -16.92 -10.61
CA SER A 102 9.60 -15.62 -10.88
C SER A 102 8.69 -14.73 -11.73
N ILE A 103 8.03 -15.29 -12.74
CA ILE A 103 7.08 -14.57 -13.60
C ILE A 103 5.87 -14.09 -12.77
N ILE A 104 5.32 -14.95 -11.90
CA ILE A 104 4.20 -14.59 -11.02
C ILE A 104 4.61 -13.44 -10.07
N MET A 105 5.79 -13.53 -9.47
CA MET A 105 6.31 -12.51 -8.55
C MET A 105 6.59 -11.18 -9.27
N LEU A 106 7.05 -11.21 -10.52
CA LEU A 106 7.23 -10.02 -11.34
C LEU A 106 5.89 -9.35 -11.64
N ALA A 107 4.91 -10.10 -12.13
CA ALA A 107 3.57 -9.57 -12.43
C ALA A 107 2.92 -8.95 -11.18
N TYR A 108 3.01 -9.64 -10.04
CA TYR A 108 2.54 -9.14 -8.77
C TYR A 108 3.26 -7.86 -8.31
N SER A 109 4.58 -7.77 -8.51
CA SER A 109 5.36 -6.58 -8.16
C SER A 109 4.99 -5.37 -9.01
N VAL A 110 4.75 -5.57 -10.31
CA VAL A 110 4.27 -4.53 -11.22
C VAL A 110 2.89 -4.02 -10.78
N LEU A 111 1.97 -4.92 -10.42
CA LEU A 111 0.64 -4.55 -9.94
C LEU A 111 0.71 -3.71 -8.65
N LYS A 112 1.51 -4.15 -7.66
CA LYS A 112 1.73 -3.40 -6.41
C LYS A 112 2.26 -1.99 -6.69
N PHE A 113 3.25 -1.88 -7.57
CA PHE A 113 3.85 -0.60 -7.92
C PHE A 113 2.83 0.31 -8.61
N ALA A 114 2.05 -0.22 -9.55
CA ALA A 114 1.00 0.53 -10.24
C ALA A 114 -0.05 1.09 -9.28
N LEU A 115 -0.51 0.31 -8.30
CA LEU A 115 -1.48 0.77 -7.29
C LEU A 115 -0.91 1.90 -6.41
N ASN A 116 0.36 1.84 -6.04
CA ASN A 116 1.03 2.91 -5.29
C ASN A 116 1.18 4.18 -6.11
N ILE A 117 1.55 4.06 -7.39
CA ILE A 117 1.62 5.20 -8.31
C ILE A 117 0.25 5.84 -8.51
N LEU A 118 -0.83 5.06 -8.62
CA LEU A 118 -2.19 5.60 -8.69
C LEU A 118 -2.55 6.42 -7.44
N GLY A 119 -2.17 5.95 -6.25
CA GLY A 119 -2.32 6.70 -5.01
C GLY A 119 -1.56 8.02 -5.03
N LEU A 120 -0.30 7.99 -5.47
CA LEU A 120 0.55 9.17 -5.61
C LEU A 120 0.00 10.20 -6.61
N VAL A 121 -0.47 9.74 -7.78
CA VAL A 121 -1.03 10.61 -8.82
C VAL A 121 -2.30 11.31 -8.31
N ARG A 122 -3.17 10.60 -7.59
CA ARG A 122 -4.36 11.20 -6.97
C ARG A 122 -4.00 12.22 -5.91
N ALA A 123 -3.00 11.93 -5.08
CA ALA A 123 -2.46 12.88 -4.11
C ALA A 123 -1.94 14.16 -4.80
N ALA A 124 -1.19 14.00 -5.90
CA ALA A 124 -0.65 15.10 -6.68
C ALA A 124 -1.74 15.97 -7.35
N LYS A 125 -2.87 15.36 -7.73
CA LYS A 125 -4.06 16.05 -8.26
C LYS A 125 -4.99 16.63 -7.19
N TYR A 126 -4.70 16.41 -5.90
CA TYR A 126 -5.56 16.82 -4.79
C TYR A 126 -6.96 16.16 -4.84
N GLU A 127 -7.02 14.92 -5.33
CA GLU A 127 -8.24 14.12 -5.43
C GLU A 127 -8.26 13.03 -4.35
N LYS A 128 -9.44 12.72 -3.79
CA LYS A 128 -9.57 11.61 -2.83
C LYS A 128 -9.07 10.30 -3.45
N CYS A 129 -8.37 9.52 -2.64
CA CYS A 129 -7.86 8.23 -3.03
C CYS A 129 -8.99 7.20 -2.93
N THR A 130 -9.28 6.55 -4.06
CA THR A 130 -10.14 5.38 -4.12
C THR A 130 -9.44 4.40 -5.04
N LEU A 131 -8.67 3.49 -4.46
CA LEU A 131 -7.95 2.50 -5.26
C LEU A 131 -8.92 1.47 -5.83
N PRO A 132 -8.70 1.00 -7.06
CA PRO A 132 -9.50 -0.09 -7.62
C PRO A 132 -9.36 -1.33 -6.74
N ILE A 133 -10.44 -2.12 -6.63
CA ILE A 133 -10.54 -3.38 -5.87
C ILE A 133 -10.57 -3.20 -4.34
N ILE A 134 -9.75 -2.31 -3.77
CA ILE A 134 -9.62 -2.14 -2.31
C ILE A 134 -10.25 -0.84 -1.77
N GLY A 135 -10.81 0.00 -2.64
CA GLY A 135 -11.39 1.29 -2.27
C GLY A 135 -12.42 1.20 -1.13
N TYR A 136 -13.26 0.16 -1.14
CA TYR A 136 -14.25 -0.11 -0.09
C TYR A 136 -13.60 -0.35 1.28
N TRP A 137 -12.50 -1.12 1.30
CA TRP A 137 -11.79 -1.47 2.52
C TRP A 137 -11.09 -0.24 3.12
N GLY A 138 -10.50 0.62 2.29
CA GLY A 138 -9.92 1.88 2.75
C GLY A 138 -10.97 2.84 3.34
N GLN A 139 -12.17 2.91 2.74
CA GLN A 139 -13.27 3.71 3.30
C GLN A 139 -13.78 3.15 4.63
N ALA A 140 -13.86 1.82 4.76
CA ALA A 140 -14.23 1.17 6.01
C ALA A 140 -13.20 1.43 7.13
N LEU A 141 -11.90 1.39 6.82
CA LEU A 141 -10.85 1.71 7.79
C LEU A 141 -10.89 3.18 8.24
N GLU A 142 -11.16 4.10 7.32
CA GLU A 142 -11.29 5.54 7.63
C GLU A 142 -12.43 5.82 8.63
N SER A 143 -13.55 5.09 8.53
CA SER A 143 -14.70 5.24 9.41
C SER A 143 -14.54 4.54 10.75
N MET A 144 -13.84 3.39 10.77
CA MET A 144 -13.58 2.64 12.01
C MET A 144 -12.53 3.30 12.90
N ILE A 145 -11.47 3.87 12.32
CA ILE A 145 -10.34 4.42 13.08
C ILE A 145 -10.60 5.89 13.39
N LYS A 146 -11.03 6.17 14.62
CA LYS A 146 -11.21 7.53 15.13
C LYS A 146 -9.87 8.13 15.56
N PRO A 147 -9.62 9.41 15.26
CA PRO A 147 -8.40 10.07 15.69
C PRO A 147 -8.34 10.20 17.23
N ILE A 148 -7.13 10.13 17.79
CA ILE A 148 -6.85 10.23 19.23
C ILE A 148 -6.41 11.64 19.57
#